data_AF-A0A832ZWN1-F1
#
_entry.id   AF-A0A832ZWN1-F1
#
_cell.length_a   1.000
_cell.length_b   1.000
_cell.length_c   1.000
_cell.angle_alpha   90.00
_cell.angle_beta   90.00
_cell.angle_gamma   90.00
#
_symmetry.space_group_name_H-M   'P 1'
#
loop_
_entity.id
_entity.type
_entity.pdbx_description
1 polymer ?
#
loop_
_entity_poly.entity_id
_entity_poly.type
_entity_poly.pdbx_seq_one_letter_code
_entity_poly.pdbx_strand_id
1 'polypeptide(L)'
;MKRGMIVTVGVGRGVEHAIALSIRNQRPDYVIFIATNESRKTVDAVEKELKEMNTSIPAHHVEEVSDENNVYEVYSVVKGAVKWLVEQGSHLSDIVVDYSSGTKPMSAGALFSAIMTPC
;
A
#
# COMPACT_ATOMS: atom_id res chain seq x y z
N MET A 1 11.94 9.38 12.86
CA MET A 1 12.12 8.76 11.53
C MET A 1 10.76 8.71 10.87
N LYS A 2 10.67 8.79 9.54
CA LYS A 2 9.38 8.75 8.85
C LYS A 2 8.86 7.32 8.80
N ARG A 3 7.56 7.14 9.04
CA ARG A 3 6.86 5.85 8.96
C ARG A 3 6.25 5.68 7.58
N GLY A 4 6.66 4.66 6.86
CA GLY A 4 6.17 4.34 5.54
C GLY A 4 5.11 3.24 5.58
N MET A 5 4.13 3.30 4.69
CA MET A 5 3.17 2.22 4.50
C MET A 5 2.99 1.94 3.02
N ILE A 6 3.02 0.66 2.65
CA ILE A 6 2.72 0.18 1.31
C ILE A 6 1.47 -0.69 1.42
N VAL A 7 0.48 -0.48 0.56
CA VAL A 7 -0.82 -1.18 0.64
C VAL A 7 -1.19 -1.72 -0.73
N THR A 8 -1.46 -3.03 -0.85
CA THR A 8 -2.06 -3.58 -2.07
C THR A 8 -3.55 -3.30 -2.10
N VAL A 9 -4.08 -2.83 -3.24
CA VAL A 9 -5.47 -2.36 -3.34
C VAL A 9 -6.31 -3.31 -4.18
N GLY A 10 -7.50 -3.65 -3.71
CA GLY A 10 -8.48 -4.46 -4.44
C GLY A 10 -9.78 -3.70 -4.73
N VAL A 11 -10.75 -4.38 -5.35
CA VAL A 11 -12.05 -3.80 -5.75
C VAL A 11 -13.25 -4.30 -4.93
N GLY A 12 -13.00 -5.12 -3.90
CA GLY A 12 -14.05 -5.69 -3.05
C GLY A 12 -14.78 -4.62 -2.23
N ARG A 13 -16.07 -4.84 -1.97
CA ARG A 13 -16.87 -3.94 -1.13
C ARG A 13 -16.30 -3.88 0.30
N GLY A 14 -16.08 -2.66 0.83
CA GLY A 14 -15.56 -2.45 2.17
C GLY A 14 -14.03 -2.54 2.28
N VAL A 15 -13.33 -2.77 1.15
CA VAL A 15 -11.87 -2.73 1.12
C VAL A 15 -11.35 -1.33 1.46
N GLU A 16 -12.01 -0.30 0.94
CA GLU A 16 -11.76 1.11 1.24
C GLU A 16 -11.77 1.41 2.75
N HIS A 17 -12.76 0.85 3.45
CA HIS A 17 -12.90 1.01 4.89
C HIS A 17 -11.79 0.27 5.64
N ALA A 18 -11.47 -0.96 5.24
CA ALA A 18 -10.40 -1.74 5.85
C ALA A 18 -9.03 -1.06 5.69
N ILE A 19 -8.74 -0.54 4.50
CA ILE A 19 -7.51 0.22 4.23
C ILE A 19 -7.47 1.50 5.06
N ALA A 20 -8.57 2.26 5.13
CA ALA A 20 -8.65 3.47 5.94
C ALA A 20 -8.42 3.18 7.44
N LEU A 21 -9.00 2.10 7.97
CA LEU A 21 -8.73 1.64 9.33
C LEU A 21 -7.26 1.29 9.54
N SER A 22 -6.63 0.60 8.58
CA SER A 22 -5.22 0.24 8.63
C SER A 22 -4.33 1.49 8.66
N ILE A 23 -4.56 2.46 7.77
CA ILE A 23 -3.85 3.74 7.75
C ILE A 23 -4.02 4.49 9.08
N ARG A 24 -5.25 4.60 9.60
CA ARG A 24 -5.53 5.28 10.88
C ARG A 24 -4.80 4.64 12.05
N ASN A 25 -4.75 3.31 12.10
CA ASN A 25 -4.12 2.56 13.18
C ASN A 25 -2.59 2.60 13.09
N GLN A 26 -2.04 2.49 11.87
CA GLN A 26 -0.60 2.51 11.64
C GLN A 26 -0.02 3.92 11.73
N ARG A 27 -0.79 4.98 11.44
CA ARG A 27 -0.34 6.38 11.44
C ARG A 27 0.96 6.59 10.65
N PRO A 28 1.00 6.21 9.36
CA PRO A 28 2.17 6.47 8.53
C PRO A 28 2.28 7.95 8.19
N ASP A 29 3.50 8.41 7.94
CA ASP A 29 3.76 9.74 7.35
C ASP A 29 3.57 9.71 5.83
N TYR A 30 3.75 8.53 5.22
CA TYR A 30 3.63 8.32 3.78
C TYR A 30 2.95 6.99 3.43
N VAL A 31 2.04 7.00 2.44
CA VAL A 31 1.36 5.80 1.93
C VAL A 31 1.65 5.60 0.44
N ILE A 32 2.01 4.39 0.03
CA ILE A 32 2.10 3.98 -1.37
C ILE A 32 1.01 2.94 -1.64
N PHE A 33 0.07 3.28 -2.51
CA PHE A 33 -0.97 2.37 -2.95
C PHE A 33 -0.48 1.58 -4.16
N ILE A 34 -0.48 0.25 -4.06
CA ILE A 34 -0.15 -0.67 -5.14
C ILE A 34 -1.48 -1.12 -5.76
N ALA A 35 -1.83 -0.54 -6.91
CA ALA A 35 -3.16 -0.64 -7.47
C ALA A 35 -3.10 -0.98 -8.97
N THR A 36 -4.09 -1.73 -9.45
CA THR A 36 -4.42 -1.78 -10.87
C THR A 36 -5.24 -0.57 -11.28
N ASN A 37 -5.36 -0.32 -12.59
CA ASN A 37 -6.27 0.69 -13.13
C ASN A 37 -7.72 0.52 -12.62
N GLU A 38 -8.19 -0.73 -12.44
CA GLU A 38 -9.52 -1.01 -11.93
C GLU A 38 -9.69 -0.60 -10.46
N SER A 39 -8.67 -0.87 -9.63
CA SER A 39 -8.68 -0.57 -8.19
C SER A 39 -8.38 0.88 -7.82
N ARG A 40 -8.07 1.76 -8.79
CA ARG A 40 -7.84 3.20 -8.54
C ARG A 40 -9.02 3.88 -7.85
N LYS A 41 -10.25 3.52 -8.22
CA LYS A 41 -11.47 4.06 -7.57
C LYS A 41 -11.56 3.71 -6.09
N THR A 42 -10.96 2.59 -5.68
CA THR A 42 -10.89 2.21 -4.27
C THR A 42 -9.96 3.16 -3.51
N VAL A 43 -8.87 3.64 -4.13
CA VAL A 43 -7.97 4.64 -3.52
C VAL A 43 -8.73 5.94 -3.24
N ASP A 44 -9.50 6.43 -4.21
CA ASP A 44 -10.34 7.63 -4.03
C ASP A 44 -11.36 7.43 -2.89
N ALA A 45 -11.92 6.22 -2.77
CA ALA A 45 -12.86 5.88 -1.71
C ALA A 45 -12.20 5.80 -0.32
N VAL A 46 -10.93 5.38 -0.23
CA VAL A 46 -10.15 5.39 1.02
C VAL A 46 -10.03 6.81 1.58
N GLU A 47 -9.80 7.81 0.74
CA GLU A 47 -9.71 9.21 1.19
C GLU A 47 -11.01 9.67 1.85
N LYS A 48 -12.13 9.30 1.24
CA LYS A 48 -13.46 9.60 1.76
C LYS A 48 -13.70 8.91 3.11
N GLU A 49 -13.37 7.63 3.23
CA GLU A 49 -13.47 6.88 4.48
C GLU A 49 -12.61 7.49 5.60
N LEU A 50 -11.37 7.87 5.30
CA LEU A 50 -10.49 8.56 6.26
C LEU A 50 -11.11 9.87 6.76
N LYS A 51 -11.69 10.66 5.85
CA LYS A 51 -12.37 11.91 6.19
C LYS A 51 -13.58 11.66 7.09
N GLU A 52 -14.39 10.64 6.81
CA GLU A 52 -15.53 10.24 7.66
C GLU A 52 -15.08 9.78 9.05
N MET A 53 -13.86 9.22 9.16
CA MET A 53 -13.21 8.86 10.43
C MET A 53 -12.50 10.03 11.13
N ASN A 54 -12.66 11.27 10.67
CA ASN A 54 -11.91 12.45 11.15
C ASN A 54 -10.38 12.24 11.14
N THR A 55 -9.87 11.52 10.14
CA THR A 55 -8.44 11.26 9.94
C THR A 55 -8.00 11.91 8.63
N SER A 56 -6.92 12.70 8.66
CA SER A 56 -6.34 13.24 7.43
C SER A 56 -5.61 12.14 6.65
N ILE A 57 -5.76 12.12 5.33
CA ILE A 57 -4.93 11.24 4.51
C ILE A 57 -3.46 11.68 4.59
N PRO A 58 -2.51 10.76 4.81
CA PRO A 58 -1.09 11.06 4.72
C PRO A 58 -0.68 11.48 3.31
N ALA A 59 0.55 11.97 3.16
CA ALA A 59 1.15 12.13 1.84
C ALA A 59 1.17 10.77 1.14
N HIS A 60 0.73 10.70 -0.12
CA HIS A 60 0.60 9.42 -0.80
C HIS A 60 0.81 9.52 -2.31
N HIS A 61 1.08 8.38 -2.93
CA HIS A 61 1.00 8.19 -4.38
C HIS A 61 0.53 6.77 -4.70
N VAL A 62 0.19 6.56 -5.98
CA VAL A 62 -0.23 5.26 -6.51
C VAL A 62 0.84 4.73 -7.44
N GLU A 63 1.34 3.55 -7.15
CA GLU A 63 2.15 2.74 -8.06
C GLU A 63 1.23 1.75 -8.79
N GLU A 64 1.31 1.76 -10.11
CA GLU A 64 0.43 0.94 -10.94
C GLU A 64 1.01 -0.46 -11.19
N VAL A 65 0.17 -1.46 -11.05
CA VAL A 65 0.41 -2.83 -11.53
C VAL A 65 -0.52 -3.08 -12.71
N SER A 66 0.05 -3.49 -13.84
CA SER A 66 -0.69 -3.76 -15.07
C SER A 66 -1.42 -5.10 -15.05
N ASP A 67 -0.81 -6.14 -14.47
CA ASP A 67 -1.44 -7.45 -14.26
C ASP A 67 -1.36 -7.88 -12.78
N GLU A 68 -2.51 -7.82 -12.10
CA GLU A 68 -2.64 -8.27 -10.70
C GLU A 68 -2.33 -9.76 -10.49
N ASN A 69 -2.30 -10.59 -11.53
CA ASN A 69 -1.92 -12.00 -11.45
C ASN A 69 -0.42 -12.22 -11.65
N ASN A 70 0.31 -11.19 -12.09
CA ASN A 70 1.75 -11.26 -12.26
C ASN A 70 2.47 -10.95 -10.94
N VAL A 71 2.70 -12.00 -10.15
CA VAL A 71 3.37 -11.94 -8.84
C VAL A 71 4.74 -11.24 -8.92
N TYR A 72 5.49 -11.45 -10.01
CA TYR A 72 6.82 -10.86 -10.17
C TYR A 72 6.76 -9.35 -10.43
N GLU A 73 5.77 -8.90 -11.19
CA GLU A 73 5.51 -7.47 -11.39
C GLU A 73 5.19 -6.80 -10.05
N VAL A 74 4.24 -7.35 -9.29
CA VAL A 74 3.88 -6.83 -7.96
C VAL A 74 5.09 -6.80 -7.04
N TYR A 75 5.87 -7.88 -6.99
CA TYR A 75 7.12 -7.93 -6.23
C TYR A 75 8.07 -6.77 -6.61
N SER A 76 8.25 -6.54 -7.90
CA SER A 76 9.18 -5.53 -8.43
C SER A 76 8.70 -4.11 -8.09
N VAL A 77 7.40 -3.86 -8.21
CA VAL A 77 6.77 -2.57 -7.84
C VAL A 77 6.91 -2.32 -6.34
N VAL A 78 6.55 -3.29 -5.49
CA VAL A 78 6.68 -3.15 -4.02
C VAL A 78 8.14 -2.96 -3.62
N LYS A 79 9.07 -3.65 -4.25
CA LYS A 79 10.50 -3.46 -3.98
C LYS A 79 10.97 -2.04 -4.33
N GLY A 80 10.48 -1.49 -5.44
CA GLY A 80 10.69 -0.09 -5.82
C GLY A 80 10.14 0.88 -4.77
N ALA A 81 8.90 0.63 -4.31
CA ALA A 81 8.24 1.42 -3.28
C ALA A 81 9.00 1.40 -1.93
N VAL A 82 9.51 0.25 -1.49
CA VAL A 82 10.36 0.14 -0.29
C VAL A 82 11.62 0.99 -0.45
N LYS A 83 12.32 0.85 -1.59
CA LYS A 83 13.53 1.64 -1.87
C LYS A 83 13.24 3.14 -1.84
N TRP A 84 12.14 3.57 -2.47
CA TRP A 84 11.74 4.97 -2.49
C TRP A 84 11.46 5.50 -1.08
N LEU A 85 10.75 4.75 -0.22
CA LEU A 85 10.48 5.15 1.16
C LEU A 85 11.76 5.30 2.00
N VAL A 86 12.75 4.45 1.77
CA VAL A 86 14.08 4.57 2.40
C VAL A 86 14.79 5.85 1.92
N GLU A 87 14.75 6.13 0.62
CA GLU A 87 15.29 7.38 0.06
C GLU A 87 14.58 8.63 0.61
N GLN A 88 13.30 8.52 1.00
CA GLN A 88 12.55 9.58 1.69
C GLN A 88 12.84 9.70 3.19
N GLY A 89 13.72 8.88 3.74
CA GLY A 89 14.17 8.94 5.14
C GLY A 89 13.43 8.00 6.10
N SER A 90 12.75 6.98 5.59
CA SER A 90 12.17 5.91 6.43
C SER A 90 13.25 4.88 6.79
N HIS A 91 13.22 4.33 8.01
CA HIS A 91 13.96 3.10 8.28
C HIS A 91 13.20 1.90 7.73
N LEU A 92 13.89 0.82 7.40
CA LEU A 92 13.25 -0.42 6.95
C LEU A 92 12.32 -1.00 8.03
N SER A 93 12.69 -0.89 9.31
CA SER A 93 11.83 -1.28 10.44
C SER A 93 10.59 -0.41 10.64
N ASP A 94 10.54 0.77 10.01
CA ASP A 94 9.43 1.72 10.09
C ASP A 94 8.50 1.65 8.86
N ILE A 95 8.76 0.71 7.94
CA ILE A 95 7.92 0.46 6.76
C ILE A 95 6.99 -0.71 7.04
N VAL A 96 5.69 -0.50 6.88
CA VAL A 96 4.66 -1.53 6.96
C VAL A 96 4.17 -1.89 5.56
N VAL A 97 4.14 -3.18 5.24
CA VAL A 97 3.52 -3.69 4.01
C VAL A 97 2.18 -4.35 4.39
N ASP A 98 1.07 -3.68 4.05
CA ASP A 98 -0.28 -4.20 4.22
C ASP A 98 -0.74 -4.89 2.94
N TYR A 99 -0.72 -6.22 2.98
CA TYR A 99 -1.11 -7.10 1.88
C TYR A 99 -2.49 -7.72 2.07
N SER A 100 -3.32 -7.17 2.99
CA SER A 100 -4.62 -7.73 3.35
C SER A 100 -5.72 -7.50 2.31
N SER A 101 -5.51 -6.56 1.39
CA SER A 101 -6.37 -6.29 0.24
C SER A 101 -5.65 -6.53 -1.10
N GLY A 102 -6.38 -6.42 -2.21
CA GLY A 102 -5.90 -6.84 -3.53
C GLY A 102 -6.19 -8.32 -3.78
N THR A 103 -5.69 -8.84 -4.91
CA THR A 103 -5.81 -10.27 -5.21
C THR A 103 -4.78 -11.09 -4.46
N LYS A 104 -5.00 -12.40 -4.35
CA LYS A 104 -4.03 -13.32 -3.70
C LYS A 104 -2.64 -13.25 -4.34
N PRO A 105 -2.48 -13.20 -5.68
CA PRO A 105 -1.17 -13.01 -6.30
C PRO A 105 -0.52 -11.67 -5.92
N MET A 106 -1.29 -10.58 -5.82
CA MET A 106 -0.77 -9.29 -5.33
C MET A 106 -0.25 -9.42 -3.89
N SER A 107 -1.03 -10.02 -2.99
CA SER A 107 -0.61 -10.24 -1.60
C SER A 107 0.68 -11.07 -1.53
N ALA A 108 0.80 -12.11 -2.36
CA ALA A 108 2.01 -12.94 -2.42
C ALA A 108 3.23 -12.15 -2.90
N GLY A 109 3.10 -11.33 -3.94
CA GLY A 109 4.19 -10.50 -4.46
C GLY A 109 4.65 -9.45 -3.44
N ALA A 110 3.70 -8.79 -2.77
CA ALA A 110 3.98 -7.82 -1.72
C ALA A 110 4.66 -8.45 -0.49
N LEU A 111 4.13 -9.57 0.00
CA LEU A 111 4.72 -10.33 1.11
C LEU A 111 6.14 -10.81 0.77
N PHE A 112 6.33 -11.38 -0.42
CA PHE A 112 7.64 -11.85 -0.85
C PHE A 112 8.64 -10.70 -0.97
N SER A 113 8.21 -9.52 -1.42
CA SER A 113 9.05 -8.32 -1.45
C SER A 113 9.48 -7.87 -0.06
N ALA A 114 8.57 -7.88 0.91
CA ALA A 114 8.85 -7.50 2.29
C ALA A 114 9.86 -8.44 2.99
N ILE A 115 9.84 -9.73 2.63
CA ILE A 115 10.74 -10.75 3.21
C ILE A 115 12.11 -10.76 2.52
N MET A 116 12.13 -10.60 1.19
CA MET A 116 13.33 -10.81 0.36
C MET A 116 14.15 -9.54 0.11
N THR A 117 13.56 -8.37 0.32
CA THR A 117 14.31 -7.12 0.29
C THR A 117 15.04 -7.04 1.64
N PRO A 118 16.39 -7.10 1.69
CA PRO A 118 17.11 -6.95 2.94
C PRO A 118 16.77 -5.58 3.56
N CYS A 119 15.86 -5.66 4.53
CA CYS A 119 15.53 -4.70 5.54
C CYS A 119 16.65 -4.62 6.58
#